data_AF-A0A120GA75-F1
#
_entry.id   AF-A0A120GA75-F1
#
_cell.length_a   1.000
_cell.length_b   1.000
_cell.length_c   1.000
_cell.angle_alpha   90.00
_cell.angle_beta   90.00
_cell.angle_gamma   90.00
#
_symmetry.space_group_name_H-M   'P 1'
#
loop_
_entity.id
_entity.type
_entity.pdbx_description
1 polymer ?
#
loop_
_entity_poly.entity_id
_entity_poly.type
_entity_poly.pdbx_seq_one_letter_code
_entity_poly.pdbx_strand_id
1 'polypeptide(L)'
;MRLGIAVFSEVEGKSVPQSPNLSRAEISAVIEMALSDHVSFADIEAQFGLSDAETKVLMRNNLKPSSYRTWRKRVRTFGDRREHYK
;
A
#
# COMPACT_ATOMS: atom_id res chain seq x y z
N MET A 1 -30.73 -14.80 -20.76
CA MET A 1 -30.22 -13.42 -20.85
C MET A 1 -29.49 -13.12 -19.54
N ARG A 2 -28.20 -12.77 -19.65
CA ARG A 2 -27.24 -12.23 -18.65
C ARG A 2 -27.33 -12.69 -17.18
N LEU A 3 -26.37 -13.56 -16.82
CA LEU A 3 -25.83 -13.78 -15.47
C LEU A 3 -25.49 -12.42 -14.81
N GLY A 4 -26.11 -12.11 -13.68
CA GLY A 4 -25.70 -11.04 -12.78
C GLY A 4 -24.82 -11.61 -11.68
N ILE A 5 -23.50 -11.56 -11.88
CA ILE A 5 -22.52 -11.85 -10.84
C ILE A 5 -22.52 -10.65 -9.89
N ALA A 6 -23.33 -10.71 -8.84
CA ALA A 6 -23.24 -9.80 -7.71
C ALA A 6 -22.19 -10.36 -6.75
N VAL A 7 -20.93 -9.98 -6.96
CA VAL A 7 -19.87 -10.10 -5.95
C VAL A 7 -19.56 -8.68 -5.51
N PHE A 8 -20.36 -8.17 -4.58
CA PHE A 8 -20.05 -6.97 -3.82
C PHE A 8 -20.00 -7.40 -2.36
N SER A 9 -18.84 -7.91 -1.97
CA SER A 9 -18.58 -8.31 -0.58
C SER A 9 -18.42 -7.05 0.25
N GLU A 10 -19.35 -6.86 1.18
CA GLU A 10 -19.17 -6.39 2.55
C GLU A 10 -17.81 -5.72 2.86
N VAL A 11 -17.81 -4.38 3.01
CA VAL A 11 -16.72 -3.65 3.67
C VAL A 11 -17.21 -3.18 5.04
N GLU A 12 -17.20 -4.12 5.99
CA GLU A 12 -17.42 -3.87 7.41
C GLU A 12 -16.20 -3.14 8.03
N GLY A 13 -16.48 -2.10 8.82
CA GLY A 13 -15.75 -1.80 10.06
C GLY A 13 -14.35 -1.15 9.95
N LYS A 14 -14.30 0.18 10.07
CA LYS A 14 -13.11 0.90 10.55
C LYS A 14 -12.85 0.55 12.02
N SER A 15 -11.81 -0.23 12.31
CA SER A 15 -11.19 -0.35 13.64
C SER A 15 -9.66 -0.31 13.53
N VAL A 16 -9.05 0.70 14.15
CA VAL A 16 -7.60 0.92 14.32
C VAL A 16 -7.08 0.01 15.48
N PRO A 17 -5.76 -0.20 15.66
CA PRO A 17 -4.76 -0.83 14.81
C PRO A 17 -4.41 -2.22 15.39
N GLN A 18 -4.73 -3.29 14.69
CA GLN A 18 -4.18 -4.62 14.99
C GLN A 18 -3.22 -4.94 13.86
N SER A 19 -2.00 -5.38 14.21
CA SER A 19 -0.94 -5.74 13.28
C SER A 19 -1.53 -6.38 12.02
N PRO A 20 -1.16 -5.95 10.81
CA PRO A 20 -1.94 -6.31 9.63
C PRO A 20 -1.88 -7.83 9.49
N ASN A 21 -2.98 -8.52 9.79
CA ASN A 21 -3.20 -9.91 9.40
C ASN A 21 -3.49 -9.91 7.89
N LEU A 22 -2.58 -9.31 7.12
CA LEU A 22 -2.61 -9.34 5.67
C LEU A 22 -2.23 -10.75 5.27
N SER A 23 -3.09 -11.35 4.46
CA SER A 23 -2.76 -12.55 3.73
C SER A 23 -1.52 -12.31 2.88
N ARG A 24 -0.84 -13.40 2.52
CA ARG A 24 0.32 -13.33 1.61
C ARG A 24 -0.03 -12.67 0.27
N ALA A 25 -1.28 -12.79 -0.18
CA ALA A 25 -1.78 -12.14 -1.39
C ALA A 25 -1.87 -10.63 -1.22
N GLU A 26 -2.42 -10.15 -0.10
CA GLU A 26 -2.50 -8.72 0.20
C GLU A 26 -1.12 -8.10 0.41
N ILE A 27 -0.20 -8.79 1.10
CA ILE A 27 1.19 -8.34 1.21
C ILE A 27 1.82 -8.17 -0.18
N SER A 28 1.60 -9.13 -1.08
CA SER A 28 2.08 -9.03 -2.46
C SER A 28 1.45 -7.84 -3.19
N ALA A 29 0.14 -7.61 -3.03
CA ALA A 29 -0.56 -6.50 -3.65
C ALA A 29 -0.03 -5.14 -3.16
N VAL A 30 0.18 -4.99 -1.85
CA VAL A 30 0.78 -3.79 -1.25
C VAL A 30 2.20 -3.55 -1.77
N ILE A 31 3.00 -4.61 -1.93
CA ILE A 31 4.35 -4.50 -2.49
C ILE A 31 4.32 -4.05 -3.95
N GLU A 32 3.48 -4.66 -4.78
CA GLU A 32 3.31 -4.29 -6.19
C GLU A 32 2.85 -2.83 -6.31
N MET A 33 1.87 -2.43 -5.50
CA MET A 33 1.38 -1.06 -5.44
C MET A 33 2.47 -0.08 -4.98
N ALA A 34 3.19 -0.38 -3.90
CA ALA A 34 4.24 0.48 -3.39
C ALA A 34 5.46 0.58 -4.34
N LEU A 35 5.68 -0.42 -5.19
CA LEU A 35 6.72 -0.39 -6.22
C LEU A 35 6.32 0.42 -7.46
N SER A 36 5.01 0.61 -7.67
CA SER A 36 4.46 1.40 -8.77
C SER A 36 4.66 2.90 -8.53
N ASP A 37 5.24 3.59 -9.51
CA ASP A 37 5.44 5.04 -9.45
C ASP A 37 4.13 5.84 -9.62
N HIS A 38 3.01 5.16 -9.89
CA HIS A 38 1.69 5.74 -10.09
C HIS A 38 0.76 5.64 -8.88
N VAL A 39 1.20 4.96 -7.81
CA VAL A 39 0.37 4.73 -6.61
C VAL A 39 0.93 5.53 -5.45
N SER A 40 0.08 6.33 -4.82
CA SER A 40 0.46 7.09 -3.63
C SER A 40 0.29 6.24 -2.37
N PHE A 41 0.95 6.63 -1.28
CA PHE A 41 0.69 5.99 0.01
C PHE A 41 -0.75 6.21 0.50
N ALA A 42 -1.40 7.31 0.10
CA ALA A 42 -2.81 7.55 0.41
C ALA A 42 -3.73 6.52 -0.25
N ASP A 43 -3.40 6.07 -1.47
CA ASP A 43 -4.17 5.01 -2.15
C ASP A 43 -4.00 3.65 -1.46
N ILE A 44 -2.79 3.37 -0.96
CA ILE A 44 -2.49 2.16 -0.18
C ILE A 44 -3.22 2.21 1.18
N GLU A 45 -3.23 3.37 1.84
CA GLU A 45 -3.96 3.59 3.09
C GLU A 45 -5.46 3.45 2.89
N ALA A 46 -6.01 4.00 1.81
CA ALA A 46 -7.44 3.89 1.49
C ALA A 46 -7.89 2.45 1.21
N GLN A 47 -7.04 1.62 0.60
CA GLN A 47 -7.38 0.24 0.23
C GLN A 47 -7.06 -0.77 1.33
N PHE A 48 -5.94 -0.62 2.03
CA PHE A 48 -5.43 -1.62 2.99
C PHE A 48 -5.39 -1.11 4.44
N GLY A 49 -5.74 0.16 4.68
CA GLY A 49 -5.65 0.77 6.01
C GLY A 49 -4.21 0.94 6.51
N LEU A 50 -3.21 0.82 5.63
CA LEU A 50 -1.80 0.92 5.99
C LEU A 50 -1.31 2.36 5.85
N SER A 51 -0.81 2.93 6.94
CA SER A 51 -0.13 4.21 6.92
C SER A 51 1.18 4.17 6.12
N ASP A 52 1.68 5.33 5.66
CA ASP A 52 3.01 5.46 5.04
C ASP A 52 4.11 4.76 5.84
N ALA A 53 4.02 4.79 7.17
CA ALA A 53 5.00 4.19 8.07
C ALA A 53 4.92 2.65 8.04
N GLU A 54 3.71 2.10 8.13
CA GLU A 54 3.48 0.65 8.07
C GLU A 54 3.86 0.07 6.70
N THR A 55 3.53 0.76 5.60
CA THR A 55 3.98 0.35 4.26
C THR A 55 5.51 0.33 4.17
N LYS A 56 6.21 1.34 4.72
CA LYS A 56 7.68 1.36 4.73
C LYS A 56 8.27 0.21 5.55
N VAL A 57 7.65 -0.14 6.68
CA VAL A 57 8.07 -1.29 7.51
C VAL A 57 7.83 -2.60 6.76
N LEU A 58 6.65 -2.77 6.14
CA LEU A 58 6.32 -3.93 5.32
C LEU A 58 7.31 -4.10 4.18
N MET A 59 7.62 -3.02 3.45
CA MET A 59 8.59 -3.02 2.36
C MET A 59 10.00 -3.37 2.83
N ARG A 60 10.42 -2.87 4.01
CA ARG A 60 11.72 -3.19 4.61
C ARG A 60 11.84 -4.69 4.95
N ASN A 61 10.75 -5.30 5.41
CA ASN A 61 10.74 -6.71 5.82
C ASN A 61 10.66 -7.67 4.63
N ASN A 62 10.07 -7.24 3.51
CA ASN A 62 9.85 -8.10 2.35
C ASN A 62 10.87 -7.94 1.22
N LEU A 63 11.52 -6.77 1.09
CA LEU A 63 12.50 -6.53 0.04
C LEU A 63 13.93 -6.86 0.49
N LYS A 64 14.76 -7.25 -0.49
CA LYS A 64 16.22 -7.29 -0.29
C LYS A 64 16.75 -5.90 0.07
N PRO A 65 17.80 -5.78 0.91
CA PRO A 65 18.34 -4.49 1.34
C PRO A 65 18.73 -3.56 0.18
N SER A 66 19.26 -4.09 -0.92
CA SER A 66 19.59 -3.33 -2.13
C SER A 66 18.35 -2.75 -2.82
N SER A 67 17.32 -3.57 -3.04
CA SER A 67 16.04 -3.16 -3.62
C SER A 67 15.34 -2.12 -2.76
N TYR A 68 15.32 -2.31 -1.43
CA TYR A 68 14.74 -1.36 -0.50
C TYR A 68 15.45 0.00 -0.57
N ARG A 69 16.78 0.03 -0.65
CA ARG A 69 17.53 1.29 -0.83
C ARG A 69 17.16 2.01 -2.13
N THR A 70 17.04 1.28 -3.24
CA THR A 70 16.64 1.86 -4.53
C THR A 70 15.21 2.40 -4.49
N TRP A 71 14.28 1.64 -3.92
CA TRP A 71 12.91 2.09 -3.73
C TRP A 71 12.84 3.35 -2.85
N ARG A 72 13.60 3.40 -1.74
CA ARG A 72 13.67 4.60 -0.88
C ARG A 72 14.20 5.83 -1.61
N LYS A 73 15.14 5.68 -2.54
CA LYS A 73 15.59 6.79 -3.40
C LYS A 73 14.44 7.30 -4.26
N ARG A 74 13.68 6.39 -4.90
CA ARG A 74 12.49 6.74 -5.69
C ARG A 74 11.45 7.46 -4.82
N VAL A 75 11.07 6.86 -3.69
CA VAL A 75 10.08 7.45 -2.76
C VAL A 75 10.48 8.84 -2.30
N ARG A 76 11.78 9.13 -2.11
CA ARG A 76 12.23 10.49 -1.79
C ARG A 76 12.01 11.44 -2.97
N THR A 77 12.41 11.04 -4.19
CA THR A 77 12.19 11.84 -5.41
C THR A 77 10.70 12.06 -5.71
N PHE A 78 9.83 11.09 -5.43
CA PHE A 78 8.38 11.24 -5.57
C PHE A 78 7.75 11.98 -4.39
N GLY A 79 8.32 11.85 -3.19
CA GLY A 79 7.90 12.50 -1.96
C GLY A 79 8.11 14.02 -1.95
N ASP A 80 9.15 14.52 -2.64
CA ASP A 80 9.37 15.96 -2.82
C ASP A 80 8.25 16.66 -3.58
N ARG A 81 7.38 15.94 -4.31
CA ARG A 81 6.17 16.53 -4.93
C ARG A 81 5.01 16.78 -3.95
N ARG A 82 5.13 16.37 -2.68
CA ARG A 82 4.13 16.63 -1.63
C ARG A 82 4.30 17.99 -0.93
N GLU A 83 5.03 18.94 -1.51
CA GLU A 83 5.11 20.33 -1.03
C GLU A 83 4.36 21.32 -1.93
N HIS A 84 3.14 20.97 -2.34
CA HIS A 84 2.09 21.96 -2.59
C HIS A 84 0.94 21.72 -1.61
N TYR A 85 1.23 21.91 -0.33
CA TYR A 85 0.22 22.29 0.66
C TYR A 85 0.85 23.22 1.70
N LYS A 86 1.04 24.47 1.30
CA LYS A 86 0.64 25.70 2.02
C LYS A 86 1.00 26.92 1.18
#